data_AF-A0A1S1M707-F1
#
_entry.id   AF-A0A1S1M707-F1
#
_cell.length_a   1.000
_cell.length_b   1.000
_cell.length_c   1.000
_cell.angle_alpha   90.00
_cell.angle_beta   90.00
_cell.angle_gamma   90.00
#
_symmetry.space_group_name_H-M   'P 1'
#
loop_
_entity.id
_entity.type
_entity.pdbx_description
1 polymer ?
#
loop_
_entity_poly.entity_id
_entity_poly.type
_entity_poly.pdbx_seq_one_letter_code
_entity_poly.pdbx_strand_id
1 'polypeptide(L)'
;MAGSAGVDAIELAELEFFAGNPASALAPLAELLSPLEAAPGQVLMRQREPADWFLLVGSGGGEILHAGDNGDSVVAHLVPGMVVGEIALLRGNARTATVVATEPLRGWAGGGDAFTAMLEIPGVSDALVSTARQRLAAFVTPIPVRLRDGAQFYLRPILPGDRRRLARMSRRTVYRRFLGVPNKRMITYLFEVDYRDHFAWALTAGPGGLVVADARFIRHLDEPDSAELAFTVGDDYQGRGIGTLLMEALAVSAHADGVHRFTASVLSENYAMRSILNRYGAQWESDGPGVVTTVIDVPHLRELSLSSQLFRQIHVATRQVVQTLC
;
A
#
# COMPACT_ATOMS: atom_id res chain seq x y z
N MET A 1 38.86 4.26 -29.11
CA MET A 1 37.55 3.67 -29.43
C MET A 1 37.13 2.82 -28.24
N ALA A 2 36.61 3.45 -27.19
CA ALA A 2 36.10 2.74 -26.02
C ALA A 2 34.67 2.29 -26.36
N GLY A 3 34.42 0.98 -26.40
CA GLY A 3 33.08 0.44 -26.62
C GLY A 3 32.16 0.92 -25.50
N SER A 4 31.01 1.51 -25.84
CA SER A 4 29.98 1.81 -24.86
C SER A 4 29.56 0.49 -24.22
N ALA A 5 29.89 0.30 -22.94
CA ALA A 5 29.41 -0.80 -22.11
C ALA A 5 27.91 -0.57 -21.80
N GLY A 6 27.09 -0.60 -22.85
CA GLY A 6 25.63 -0.56 -22.73
C GLY A 6 25.15 -1.87 -22.12
N VAL A 7 24.06 -1.79 -21.36
CA VAL A 7 23.38 -2.98 -20.84
C VAL A 7 22.83 -3.78 -22.01
N ASP A 8 23.03 -5.09 -22.02
CA ASP A 8 22.48 -5.95 -23.06
C ASP A 8 21.03 -6.31 -22.73
N ALA A 9 20.12 -5.97 -23.64
CA ALA A 9 18.70 -6.31 -23.50
C ALA A 9 18.45 -7.84 -23.50
N ILE A 10 19.39 -8.64 -24.03
CA ILE A 10 19.35 -10.10 -23.96
C ILE A 10 19.55 -10.56 -22.52
N GLU A 11 20.53 -10.00 -21.80
CA GLU A 11 20.76 -10.32 -20.38
C GLU A 11 19.55 -9.97 -19.52
N LEU A 12 18.88 -8.85 -19.81
CA LEU A 12 17.63 -8.48 -19.13
C LEU A 12 16.51 -9.50 -19.39
N ALA A 13 16.39 -10.01 -20.62
CA ALA A 13 15.34 -10.96 -21.00
C ALA A 13 15.49 -12.33 -20.32
N GLU A 14 16.69 -12.68 -19.86
CA GLU A 14 16.95 -13.92 -19.13
C GLU A 14 16.48 -13.88 -17.67
N LEU A 15 16.24 -12.67 -17.12
CA LEU A 15 15.75 -12.52 -15.76
C LEU A 15 14.29 -12.99 -15.67
N GLU A 16 14.00 -13.79 -14.65
CA GLU A 16 12.63 -14.29 -14.38
C GLU A 16 11.61 -13.15 -14.27
N PHE A 17 12.06 -11.97 -13.79
CA PHE A 17 11.24 -10.76 -13.69
C PHE A 17 10.71 -10.24 -15.02
N PHE A 18 11.44 -10.44 -16.12
CA PHE A 18 11.01 -10.05 -17.48
C PHE A 18 10.52 -11.24 -18.31
N ALA A 19 10.31 -12.41 -17.70
CA ALA A 19 9.94 -13.63 -18.40
C ALA A 19 8.76 -13.42 -19.36
N GLY A 20 8.95 -13.82 -20.62
CA GLY A 20 7.95 -13.68 -21.69
C GLY A 20 8.04 -12.38 -22.51
N ASN A 21 8.90 -11.43 -22.13
CA ASN A 21 9.17 -10.24 -22.93
C ASN A 21 10.38 -10.47 -23.86
N PRO A 22 10.29 -10.13 -25.16
CA PRO A 22 11.43 -10.25 -26.07
C PRO A 22 12.46 -9.15 -25.77
N ALA A 23 13.74 -9.41 -26.05
CA ALA A 23 14.82 -8.43 -25.87
C ALA A 23 14.54 -7.09 -26.58
N SER A 24 13.85 -7.10 -27.73
CA SER A 24 13.45 -5.87 -28.43
C SER A 24 12.50 -4.97 -27.62
N ALA A 25 11.66 -5.55 -26.75
CA ALA A 25 10.81 -4.79 -25.84
C ALA A 25 11.59 -4.20 -24.66
N LEU A 26 12.75 -4.78 -24.33
CA LEU A 26 13.61 -4.35 -23.22
C LEU A 26 14.72 -3.39 -23.66
N ALA A 27 14.98 -3.26 -24.96
CA ALA A 27 16.03 -2.39 -25.49
C ALA A 27 15.92 -0.91 -25.02
N PRO A 28 14.72 -0.27 -25.00
CA PRO A 28 14.60 1.09 -24.48
C PRO A 28 14.97 1.21 -23.00
N LEU A 29 14.67 0.18 -22.20
CA LEU A 29 15.07 0.13 -20.79
C LEU A 29 16.59 -0.05 -20.67
N ALA A 30 17.18 -0.95 -21.45
CA ALA A 30 18.62 -1.24 -21.42
C ALA A 30 19.48 0.00 -21.69
N GLU A 31 19.06 0.88 -22.61
CA GLU A 31 19.74 2.15 -22.89
C GLU A 31 19.74 3.14 -21.71
N LEU A 32 18.78 3.01 -20.80
CA LEU A 32 18.61 3.89 -19.64
C LEU A 32 19.23 3.33 -18.35
N LEU A 33 19.77 2.12 -18.40
CA LEU A 33 20.39 1.44 -17.27
C LEU A 33 21.92 1.59 -17.28
N SER A 34 22.51 1.62 -16.09
CA SER A 34 23.97 1.61 -15.89
C SER A 34 24.39 0.36 -15.10
N PRO A 35 25.48 -0.33 -15.49
CA PRO A 35 25.96 -1.49 -14.75
C PRO A 35 26.38 -1.11 -13.33
N LEU A 36 26.07 -1.98 -12.37
CA LEU A 36 26.43 -1.84 -10.96
C LEU A 36 27.08 -3.14 -10.46
N GLU A 37 28.23 -3.00 -9.81
CA GLU A 37 28.90 -4.08 -9.09
C GLU A 37 29.09 -3.68 -7.62
N ALA A 38 28.98 -4.64 -6.71
CA ALA A 38 29.19 -4.42 -5.29
C ALA A 38 29.87 -5.61 -4.60
N ALA A 39 30.77 -5.30 -3.68
CA ALA A 39 31.44 -6.30 -2.86
C ALA A 39 30.59 -6.68 -1.62
N PRO A 40 30.80 -7.86 -1.03
CA PRO A 40 30.21 -8.22 0.25
C PRO A 40 30.46 -7.14 1.32
N GLY A 41 29.41 -6.80 2.07
CA GLY A 41 29.40 -5.75 3.10
C GLY A 41 29.14 -4.33 2.56
N GLN A 42 29.09 -4.14 1.24
CA GLN A 42 28.84 -2.81 0.66
C GLN A 42 27.37 -2.43 0.81
N VAL A 43 27.13 -1.25 1.39
CA VAL A 43 25.79 -0.65 1.50
C VAL A 43 25.46 0.03 0.17
N LEU A 44 24.40 -0.44 -0.47
CA LEU A 44 23.93 0.07 -1.77
C LEU A 44 22.98 1.24 -1.60
N MET A 45 22.13 1.19 -0.58
CA MET A 45 21.13 2.21 -0.26
C MET A 45 20.97 2.29 1.26
N ARG A 46 20.73 3.48 1.83
CA ARG A 46 20.38 3.59 3.25
C ARG A 46 18.94 4.03 3.44
N GLN A 47 18.29 3.47 4.44
CA GLN A 47 16.96 3.91 4.86
C GLN A 47 16.95 5.41 5.17
N ARG A 48 15.84 6.08 4.84
CA ARG A 48 15.60 7.54 4.97
C ARG A 48 16.40 8.45 4.03
N GLU A 49 17.28 7.92 3.18
CA GLU A 49 17.89 8.74 2.13
C GLU A 49 16.86 9.09 1.03
N PRO A 50 17.02 10.21 0.32
CA PRO A 50 16.24 10.48 -0.89
C PRO A 50 16.35 9.33 -1.90
N ALA A 51 15.29 9.08 -2.66
CA ALA A 51 15.28 8.04 -3.68
C ALA A 51 15.20 8.63 -5.09
N ASP A 52 16.25 8.39 -5.87
CA ASP A 52 16.45 8.89 -7.23
C ASP A 52 16.83 7.78 -8.22
N TRP A 53 17.10 6.57 -7.72
CA TRP A 53 17.42 5.40 -8.56
C TRP A 53 16.90 4.07 -7.97
N PHE A 54 16.82 3.02 -8.78
CA PHE A 54 16.52 1.64 -8.36
C PHE A 54 17.62 0.68 -8.81
N LEU A 55 17.73 -0.46 -8.14
CA LEU A 55 18.60 -1.56 -8.51
C LEU A 55 17.79 -2.72 -9.07
N LEU A 56 18.15 -3.20 -10.26
CA LEU A 56 17.76 -4.51 -10.77
C LEU A 56 18.90 -5.49 -10.52
N VAL A 57 18.67 -6.50 -9.70
CA VAL A 57 19.69 -7.50 -9.34
C VAL A 57 19.86 -8.50 -10.48
N GLY A 58 21.06 -8.62 -11.03
CA GLY A 58 21.38 -9.59 -12.08
C GLY A 58 21.97 -10.89 -11.55
N SER A 59 22.89 -10.81 -10.59
CA SER A 59 23.47 -11.98 -9.89
C SER A 59 23.98 -11.60 -8.49
N GLY A 60 24.22 -12.61 -7.66
CA GLY A 60 24.64 -12.43 -6.27
C GLY A 60 23.46 -12.25 -5.33
N GLY A 61 23.76 -11.76 -4.12
CA GLY A 61 22.81 -11.71 -3.02
C GLY A 61 23.14 -10.65 -1.99
N GLY A 62 22.17 -10.42 -1.11
CA GLY A 62 22.21 -9.34 -0.13
C GLY A 62 21.04 -9.39 0.82
N GLU A 63 21.00 -8.43 1.72
CA GLU A 63 19.95 -8.26 2.70
C GLU A 63 19.31 -6.89 2.56
N ILE A 64 17.99 -6.87 2.70
CA ILE A 64 17.22 -5.66 2.91
C ILE A 64 16.96 -5.58 4.42
N LEU A 65 17.46 -4.51 5.04
CA LEU A 65 17.42 -4.26 6.47
C LEU A 65 16.51 -3.09 6.77
N HIS A 66 15.70 -3.20 7.81
CA HIS A 66 14.91 -2.08 8.30
C HIS A 66 15.28 -1.76 9.74
N ALA A 67 15.67 -0.51 9.97
CA ALA A 67 15.96 0.02 11.30
C ALA A 67 14.65 0.38 12.00
N GLY A 68 14.24 -0.45 12.95
CA GLY A 68 13.12 -0.19 13.86
C GLY A 68 13.58 0.27 15.24
N ASP A 69 12.62 0.56 16.13
CA ASP A 69 12.89 1.01 17.51
C ASP A 69 13.69 0.00 18.34
N ASN A 70 13.69 -1.28 17.95
CA ASN A 70 14.38 -2.39 18.63
C ASN A 70 15.66 -2.85 17.91
N GLY A 71 16.17 -2.08 16.94
CA GLY A 71 17.34 -2.41 16.13
C GLY A 71 16.99 -2.84 14.70
N ASP A 72 18.02 -3.19 13.93
CA ASP A 72 17.89 -3.58 12.53
C ASP A 72 17.32 -5.00 12.41
N SER A 73 16.31 -5.16 11.58
CA SER A 73 15.74 -6.47 11.22
C SER A 73 15.92 -6.76 9.73
N VAL A 74 16.35 -7.98 9.40
CA VAL A 74 16.37 -8.48 8.01
C VAL A 74 14.93 -8.73 7.57
N VAL A 75 14.51 -8.07 6.49
CA VAL A 75 13.11 -8.09 6.04
C VAL A 75 12.92 -8.86 4.75
N ALA A 76 13.99 -8.96 3.96
CA ALA A 76 14.05 -9.75 2.74
C ALA A 76 15.52 -9.97 2.35
N HIS A 77 15.75 -10.98 1.52
CA HIS A 77 17.04 -11.19 0.88
C HIS A 77 16.95 -10.74 -0.58
N LEU A 78 18.04 -10.16 -1.08
CA LEU A 78 18.21 -9.88 -2.50
C LEU A 78 18.47 -11.18 -3.24
N VAL A 79 17.74 -11.37 -4.33
CA VAL A 79 17.92 -12.49 -5.25
C VAL A 79 17.97 -11.96 -6.68
N PRO A 80 18.59 -12.70 -7.63
CA PRO A 80 18.58 -12.34 -9.05
C PRO A 80 17.15 -12.12 -9.58
N GLY A 81 17.01 -11.15 -10.47
CA GLY A 81 15.72 -10.69 -11.02
C GLY A 81 14.96 -9.73 -10.11
N MET A 82 15.38 -9.51 -8.87
CA MET A 82 14.66 -8.62 -7.95
C MET A 82 14.94 -7.15 -8.25
N VAL A 83 13.89 -6.32 -8.26
CA VAL A 83 14.00 -4.85 -8.30
C VAL A 83 13.96 -4.29 -6.87
N VAL A 84 14.85 -3.38 -6.52
CA VAL A 84 14.98 -2.80 -5.18
C VAL A 84 15.05 -1.28 -5.26
N GLY A 85 14.38 -0.60 -4.32
CA GLY A 85 14.31 0.86 -4.28
C GLY A 85 13.16 1.44 -5.12
N GLU A 86 12.36 0.58 -5.74
CA GLU A 86 11.17 0.91 -6.53
C GLU A 86 10.08 1.60 -5.71
N ILE A 87 9.91 1.21 -4.43
CA ILE A 87 8.84 1.74 -3.58
C ILE A 87 9.01 3.25 -3.39
N ALA A 88 10.24 3.67 -3.16
CA ALA A 88 10.54 5.08 -2.91
C ALA A 88 10.43 5.91 -4.19
N LEU A 89 10.81 5.35 -5.36
CA LEU A 89 10.59 5.99 -6.66
C LEU A 89 9.11 6.13 -7.03
N LEU A 90 8.31 5.09 -6.78
CA LEU A 90 6.86 5.13 -7.03
C LEU A 90 6.14 6.19 -6.19
N ARG A 91 6.67 6.49 -5.00
CA ARG A 91 6.02 7.33 -4.01
C ARG A 91 6.60 8.74 -3.92
N GLY A 92 7.74 9.01 -4.55
CA GLY A 92 8.47 10.28 -4.39
C GLY A 92 8.99 10.51 -2.96
N ASN A 93 9.18 9.44 -2.19
CA ASN A 93 9.53 9.48 -0.76
C ASN A 93 10.97 9.01 -0.52
N ALA A 94 11.41 9.04 0.74
CA ALA A 94 12.70 8.50 1.17
C ALA A 94 12.74 6.96 1.12
N ARG A 95 13.95 6.39 1.14
CA ARG A 95 14.20 4.93 1.18
C ARG A 95 13.55 4.30 2.41
N THR A 96 12.81 3.22 2.21
CA THR A 96 12.08 2.51 3.30
C THR A 96 12.96 1.52 4.07
N ALA A 97 14.10 1.13 3.50
CA ALA A 97 15.02 0.15 4.06
C ALA A 97 16.46 0.40 3.57
N THR A 98 17.42 -0.10 4.33
CA THR A 98 18.83 -0.19 3.96
C THR A 98 19.06 -1.46 3.16
N VAL A 99 19.92 -1.40 2.14
CA VAL A 99 20.22 -2.54 1.27
C VAL A 99 21.71 -2.79 1.31
N VAL A 100 22.12 -4.01 1.68
CA VAL A 100 23.52 -4.40 1.83
C VAL A 100 23.79 -5.65 1.00
N ALA A 101 24.84 -5.62 0.19
CA ALA A 101 25.31 -6.82 -0.50
C ALA A 101 25.97 -7.76 0.53
N THR A 102 25.56 -9.02 0.60
CA THR A 102 26.19 -10.04 1.45
C THR A 102 27.08 -10.98 0.66
N GLU A 103 26.90 -11.01 -0.66
CA GLU A 103 27.71 -11.71 -1.65
C GLU A 103 28.17 -10.71 -2.73
N PRO A 104 29.16 -11.06 -3.58
CA PRO A 104 29.46 -10.25 -4.76
C PRO A 104 28.20 -10.08 -5.62
N LEU A 105 27.73 -8.85 -5.76
CA LEU A 105 26.47 -8.53 -6.43
C LEU A 105 26.77 -7.81 -7.74
N ARG A 106 26.08 -8.24 -8.80
CA ARG A 106 26.03 -7.54 -10.10
C ARG A 106 24.60 -7.23 -10.46
N GLY A 107 24.39 -6.10 -11.10
CA GLY A 107 23.07 -5.71 -11.57
C GLY A 107 23.13 -4.40 -12.33
N TRP A 108 22.01 -3.70 -12.35
CA TRP A 108 21.86 -2.48 -13.11
C TRP A 108 21.12 -1.42 -12.29
N ALA A 109 21.65 -0.21 -12.30
CA ALA A 109 21.04 0.97 -11.69
C ALA A 109 20.26 1.77 -12.74
N GLY A 110 19.04 2.19 -12.41
CA GLY A 110 18.21 3.03 -13.27
C GLY A 110 17.58 4.19 -12.53
N GLY A 111 17.47 5.35 -13.18
CA GLY A 111 16.78 6.54 -12.66
C GLY A 111 15.28 6.57 -12.98
N GLY A 112 14.63 7.73 -12.80
CA GLY A 112 13.20 7.92 -13.06
C GLY A 112 12.74 7.61 -14.49
N ASP A 113 13.55 7.95 -15.50
CA ASP A 113 13.24 7.67 -16.91
C ASP A 113 13.30 6.16 -17.19
N ALA A 114 14.34 5.48 -16.68
CA ALA A 114 14.46 4.03 -16.76
C ALA A 114 13.28 3.34 -16.07
N PHE A 115 12.86 3.87 -14.92
CA PHE A 115 11.73 3.34 -14.18
C PHE A 115 10.42 3.49 -14.95
N THR A 116 10.20 4.65 -15.58
CA THR A 116 9.03 4.91 -16.43
C THR A 116 9.00 3.97 -17.63
N ALA A 117 10.13 3.81 -18.34
CA ALA A 117 10.25 2.86 -19.44
C ALA A 117 9.97 1.42 -18.98
N MET A 118 10.42 1.04 -17.78
CA MET A 118 10.18 -0.28 -17.20
C MET A 118 8.69 -0.55 -16.93
N LEU A 119 7.91 0.46 -16.51
CA LEU A 119 6.47 0.30 -16.24
C LEU A 119 5.62 0.04 -17.49
N GLU A 120 6.07 0.50 -18.65
CA GLU A 120 5.42 0.27 -19.95
C GLU A 120 5.58 -1.19 -20.45
N ILE A 121 6.49 -1.96 -19.85
CA ILE A 121 6.74 -3.36 -20.22
C ILE A 121 5.57 -4.24 -19.73
N PRO A 122 4.98 -5.08 -20.59
CA PRO A 122 3.89 -5.99 -20.21
C PRO A 122 4.23 -6.87 -18.99
N GLY A 123 3.33 -6.87 -18.00
CA GLY A 123 3.43 -7.70 -16.79
C GLY A 123 4.33 -7.14 -15.67
N VAL A 124 5.22 -6.19 -15.98
CA VAL A 124 6.20 -5.67 -15.01
C VAL A 124 5.54 -4.89 -13.87
N SER A 125 4.54 -4.06 -14.17
CA SER A 125 3.78 -3.33 -13.15
C SER A 125 3.16 -4.28 -12.10
N ASP A 126 2.57 -5.40 -12.54
CA ASP A 126 1.98 -6.39 -11.62
C ASP A 126 3.06 -7.12 -10.79
N ALA A 127 4.22 -7.41 -11.39
CA ALA A 127 5.36 -8.02 -10.71
C ALA A 127 5.96 -7.09 -9.63
N LEU A 128 6.12 -5.80 -9.91
CA LEU A 128 6.57 -4.80 -8.93
C LEU A 128 5.58 -4.68 -7.77
N VAL A 129 4.28 -4.62 -8.06
CA VAL A 129 3.24 -4.57 -7.02
C VAL A 129 3.28 -5.83 -6.13
N SER A 130 3.50 -7.01 -6.72
CA SER A 130 3.65 -8.26 -5.98
C SER A 130 4.89 -8.26 -5.07
N THR A 131 6.01 -7.75 -5.57
CA THR A 131 7.27 -7.64 -4.82
C THR A 131 7.14 -6.65 -3.66
N ALA A 132 6.59 -5.46 -3.94
CA ALA A 132 6.30 -4.46 -2.93
C ALA A 132 5.35 -5.02 -1.85
N ARG A 133 4.30 -5.76 -2.24
CA ARG A 133 3.40 -6.45 -1.30
C ARG A 133 4.15 -7.36 -0.36
N GLN A 134 5.00 -8.25 -0.88
CA GLN A 134 5.72 -9.24 -0.06
C GLN A 134 6.63 -8.55 0.96
N ARG A 135 7.34 -7.50 0.53
CA ARG A 135 8.21 -6.71 1.41
C ARG A 135 7.41 -5.98 2.48
N LEU A 136 6.31 -5.33 2.10
CA LEU A 136 5.45 -4.64 3.06
C LEU A 136 4.75 -5.58 4.04
N ALA A 137 4.38 -6.77 3.58
CA ALA A 137 3.76 -7.79 4.43
C ALA A 137 4.69 -8.25 5.57
N ALA A 138 6.01 -8.27 5.35
CA ALA A 138 6.98 -8.63 6.38
C ALA A 138 6.96 -7.67 7.59
N PHE A 139 6.53 -6.42 7.38
CA PHE A 139 6.44 -5.39 8.42
C PHE A 139 5.09 -5.33 9.13
N VAL A 140 4.08 -6.01 8.58
CA VAL A 140 2.71 -5.86 9.02
C VAL A 140 2.28 -7.10 9.78
N THR A 141 2.19 -7.00 11.10
CA THR A 141 1.66 -8.07 11.95
C THR A 141 0.13 -7.98 12.00
N PRO A 142 -0.62 -8.97 11.48
CA PRO A 142 -2.08 -8.93 11.55
C PRO A 142 -2.59 -9.06 12.99
N ILE A 143 -3.50 -8.17 13.38
CA ILE A 143 -4.05 -8.08 14.72
C ILE A 143 -5.30 -8.97 14.81
N PRO A 144 -5.34 -10.02 15.65
CA PRO A 144 -6.53 -10.83 15.80
C PRO A 144 -7.66 -10.03 16.44
N VAL A 145 -8.84 -10.06 15.83
CA VAL A 145 -10.06 -9.41 16.32
C VAL A 145 -11.21 -10.40 16.36
N ARG A 146 -11.99 -10.36 17.43
CA ARG A 146 -13.17 -11.22 17.59
C ARG A 146 -14.43 -10.39 17.50
N LEU A 147 -15.31 -10.74 16.55
CA LEU A 147 -16.60 -10.06 16.38
C LEU A 147 -17.62 -10.57 17.41
N ARG A 148 -18.77 -9.89 17.49
CA ARG A 148 -19.84 -10.18 18.47
C ARG A 148 -20.39 -11.60 18.36
N ASP A 149 -20.37 -12.18 17.16
CA ASP A 149 -20.80 -13.56 16.90
C ASP A 149 -19.72 -14.61 17.24
N GLY A 150 -18.59 -14.19 17.81
CA GLY A 150 -17.51 -15.06 18.22
C GLY A 150 -16.55 -15.46 17.11
N ALA A 151 -16.79 -15.07 15.85
CA ALA A 151 -15.88 -15.34 14.76
C ALA A 151 -14.61 -14.50 14.86
N GLN A 152 -13.49 -15.10 14.47
CA GLN A 152 -12.17 -14.48 14.50
C GLN A 152 -11.78 -13.98 13.11
N PHE A 153 -11.27 -12.76 13.07
CA PHE A 153 -10.72 -12.09 11.89
C PHE A 153 -9.38 -11.47 12.23
N TYR A 154 -8.73 -10.88 11.23
CA TYR A 154 -7.45 -10.20 11.41
C TYR A 154 -7.51 -8.81 10.79
N LEU A 155 -7.13 -7.81 11.56
CA LEU A 155 -7.04 -6.41 11.15
C LEU A 155 -5.59 -6.08 10.81
N ARG A 156 -5.35 -5.49 9.66
CA ARG A 156 -4.03 -5.00 9.25
C ARG A 156 -4.15 -3.83 8.27
N PRO A 157 -3.13 -2.99 8.11
CA PRO A 157 -3.10 -2.05 6.99
C PRO A 157 -3.25 -2.80 5.66
N ILE A 158 -3.92 -2.18 4.69
CA ILE A 158 -4.04 -2.76 3.35
C ILE A 158 -2.63 -2.92 2.77
N LEU A 159 -2.40 -3.93 1.93
CA LEU A 159 -1.12 -4.13 1.26
C LEU A 159 -1.30 -3.98 -0.25
N PRO A 160 -0.25 -3.59 -1.00
CA PRO A 160 -0.28 -3.64 -2.46
C PRO A 160 -0.78 -5.00 -2.96
N GLY A 161 -1.58 -5.02 -4.02
CA GLY A 161 -2.14 -6.26 -4.56
C GLY A 161 -3.33 -6.87 -3.80
N ASP A 162 -3.85 -6.25 -2.72
CA ASP A 162 -5.15 -6.63 -2.13
C ASP A 162 -6.36 -6.40 -3.09
N ARG A 163 -6.07 -5.90 -4.31
CA ARG A 163 -6.97 -5.70 -5.46
C ARG A 163 -7.83 -6.89 -5.87
N ARG A 164 -7.42 -8.13 -5.56
CA ARG A 164 -8.22 -9.34 -5.88
C ARG A 164 -9.63 -9.33 -5.25
N ARG A 165 -9.90 -8.43 -4.31
CA ARG A 165 -11.22 -8.23 -3.74
C ARG A 165 -12.19 -7.54 -4.69
N LEU A 166 -11.83 -6.41 -5.32
CA LEU A 166 -12.75 -5.63 -6.19
C LEU A 166 -13.35 -6.49 -7.30
N ALA A 167 -12.57 -7.40 -7.88
CA ALA A 167 -13.00 -8.31 -8.93
C ALA A 167 -14.05 -9.34 -8.48
N ARG A 168 -14.18 -9.59 -7.17
CA ARG A 168 -15.12 -10.56 -6.56
C ARG A 168 -16.32 -9.91 -5.90
N MET A 169 -16.44 -8.58 -5.98
CA MET A 169 -17.52 -7.84 -5.35
C MET A 169 -18.79 -7.88 -6.20
N SER A 170 -19.95 -7.91 -5.54
CA SER A 170 -21.22 -7.74 -6.25
C SER A 170 -21.27 -6.38 -6.93
N ARG A 171 -21.95 -6.29 -8.07
CA ARG A 171 -22.18 -5.01 -8.79
C ARG A 171 -22.76 -3.94 -7.86
N ARG A 172 -23.61 -4.35 -6.92
CA ARG A 172 -24.23 -3.48 -5.92
C ARG A 172 -23.21 -2.84 -4.98
N THR A 173 -22.23 -3.61 -4.51
CA THR A 173 -21.22 -3.11 -3.57
C THR A 173 -20.19 -2.22 -4.27
N VAL A 174 -19.84 -2.52 -5.52
CA VAL A 174 -19.03 -1.62 -6.37
C VAL A 174 -19.78 -0.29 -6.59
N TYR A 175 -21.05 -0.36 -7.00
CA TYR A 175 -21.87 0.84 -7.24
C TYR A 175 -21.99 1.73 -5.99
N ARG A 176 -22.23 1.14 -4.82
CA ARG A 176 -22.31 1.88 -3.54
C ARG A 176 -20.99 2.52 -3.12
N ARG A 177 -19.86 1.92 -3.47
CA ARG A 177 -18.52 2.38 -3.09
C ARG A 177 -18.00 3.50 -4.00
N PHE A 178 -18.32 3.45 -5.28
CA PHE A 178 -17.79 4.38 -6.30
C PHE A 178 -18.84 5.32 -6.85
N LEU A 179 -20.08 5.23 -6.34
CA LEU A 179 -21.24 5.98 -6.86
C LEU A 179 -21.42 5.76 -8.38
N GLY A 180 -20.99 4.60 -8.89
CA GLY A 180 -20.87 4.34 -10.32
C GLY A 180 -19.96 3.15 -10.68
N VAL A 181 -19.60 3.05 -11.96
CA VAL A 181 -18.64 2.05 -12.49
C VAL A 181 -17.23 2.64 -12.44
N PRO A 182 -16.28 2.03 -11.69
CA PRO A 182 -14.94 2.58 -11.56
C PRO A 182 -14.11 2.39 -12.85
N ASN A 183 -13.35 3.42 -13.23
CA ASN A 183 -12.42 3.34 -14.37
C ASN A 183 -11.06 2.73 -13.95
N LYS A 184 -10.25 2.26 -14.91
CA LYS A 184 -8.96 1.59 -14.64
C LYS A 184 -7.98 2.45 -13.82
N ARG A 185 -7.92 3.77 -14.06
CA ARG A 185 -7.03 4.71 -13.34
C ARG A 185 -7.45 4.88 -11.88
N MET A 186 -8.75 5.01 -11.63
CA MET A 186 -9.33 5.09 -10.29
C MET A 186 -9.09 3.80 -9.49
N ILE A 187 -9.15 2.63 -10.15
CA ILE A 187 -8.81 1.36 -9.50
C ILE A 187 -7.31 1.33 -9.12
N THR A 188 -6.41 1.79 -9.98
CA THR A 188 -4.96 1.83 -9.68
C THR A 188 -4.64 2.75 -8.51
N TYR A 189 -5.18 3.99 -8.51
CA TYR A 189 -5.05 4.97 -7.42
C TYR A 189 -5.55 4.43 -6.06
N LEU A 190 -6.60 3.60 -6.05
CA LEU A 190 -7.11 2.96 -4.83
C LEU A 190 -6.19 1.88 -4.23
N PHE A 191 -5.16 1.42 -4.94
CA PHE A 191 -4.18 0.47 -4.39
C PHE A 191 -2.81 1.08 -4.15
N GLU A 192 -2.63 2.34 -4.52
CA GLU A 192 -1.50 3.18 -4.17
C GLU A 192 -1.82 3.90 -2.85
N VAL A 193 -1.75 3.16 -1.74
CA VAL A 193 -1.74 3.74 -0.40
C VAL A 193 -0.32 4.21 -0.08
N ASP A 194 -0.14 5.52 0.06
CA ASP A 194 1.09 6.12 0.60
C ASP A 194 1.13 6.06 2.14
N TYR A 195 0.01 5.71 2.78
CA TYR A 195 -0.21 5.63 4.23
C TYR A 195 -0.02 6.94 5.00
N ARG A 196 -0.05 8.08 4.31
CA ARG A 196 0.01 9.42 4.90
C ARG A 196 -1.17 10.29 4.47
N ASP A 197 -1.37 10.39 3.16
CA ASP A 197 -2.48 11.10 2.55
C ASP A 197 -3.56 10.10 2.12
N HIS A 198 -3.19 8.84 1.93
CA HIS A 198 -4.11 7.74 1.65
C HIS A 198 -3.80 6.54 2.55
N PHE A 199 -4.56 6.41 3.64
CA PHE A 199 -4.43 5.32 4.61
C PHE A 199 -5.62 4.37 4.50
N ALA A 200 -5.37 3.06 4.54
CA ALA A 200 -6.45 2.07 4.58
C ALA A 200 -6.18 0.89 5.52
N TRP A 201 -7.23 0.49 6.23
CA TRP A 201 -7.31 -0.73 7.01
C TRP A 201 -8.05 -1.82 6.22
N ALA A 202 -7.56 -3.06 6.34
CA ALA A 202 -8.17 -4.27 5.80
C ALA A 202 -8.48 -5.27 6.92
N LEU A 203 -9.67 -5.87 6.86
CA LEU A 203 -10.06 -7.01 7.66
C LEU A 203 -10.00 -8.27 6.80
N THR A 204 -9.34 -9.33 7.28
CA THR A 204 -9.14 -10.59 6.56
C THR A 204 -9.70 -11.78 7.34
N ALA A 205 -10.14 -12.82 6.61
CA ALA A 205 -10.67 -14.06 7.21
C ALA A 205 -9.59 -14.93 7.91
N GLY A 206 -8.32 -14.65 7.66
CA GLY A 206 -7.15 -15.30 8.26
C GLY A 206 -5.93 -14.36 8.18
N PRO A 207 -4.79 -14.64 8.83
CA PRO A 207 -3.64 -13.73 8.86
C PRO A 207 -3.14 -13.33 7.46
N GLY A 208 -3.07 -14.30 6.53
CA GLY A 208 -2.81 -14.09 5.10
C GLY A 208 -4.05 -14.33 4.22
N GLY A 209 -5.23 -14.33 4.81
CA GLY A 209 -6.49 -14.67 4.15
C GLY A 209 -7.00 -13.56 3.23
N LEU A 210 -8.09 -13.85 2.53
CA LEU A 210 -8.77 -12.88 1.67
C LEU A 210 -9.29 -11.69 2.49
N VAL A 211 -9.19 -10.49 1.93
CA VAL A 211 -9.80 -9.28 2.47
C VAL A 211 -11.32 -9.40 2.38
N VAL A 212 -12.00 -9.27 3.51
CA VAL A 212 -13.45 -9.35 3.66
C VAL A 212 -14.10 -8.00 3.94
N ALA A 213 -13.32 -7.04 4.45
CA ALA A 213 -13.70 -5.64 4.63
C ALA A 213 -12.48 -4.71 4.50
N ASP A 214 -12.68 -3.47 4.05
CA ASP A 214 -11.67 -2.43 4.05
C ASP A 214 -12.32 -1.07 4.29
N ALA A 215 -11.55 -0.17 4.88
CA ALA A 215 -11.92 1.22 5.05
C ALA A 215 -10.68 2.09 4.89
N ARG A 216 -10.87 3.30 4.38
CA ARG A 216 -9.80 4.24 4.13
C ARG A 216 -10.21 5.67 4.41
N PHE A 217 -9.20 6.52 4.63
CA PHE A 217 -9.34 7.95 4.47
C PHE A 217 -8.36 8.43 3.39
N ILE A 218 -8.76 9.45 2.63
CA ILE A 218 -7.95 10.12 1.62
C ILE A 218 -7.95 11.61 1.95
N ARG A 219 -6.81 12.17 2.33
CA ARG A 219 -6.64 13.58 2.68
C ARG A 219 -6.98 14.45 1.48
N HIS A 220 -7.71 15.53 1.71
CA HIS A 220 -7.99 16.52 0.67
C HIS A 220 -6.70 17.30 0.36
N LEU A 221 -6.42 17.52 -0.93
CA LEU A 221 -5.21 18.23 -1.36
C LEU A 221 -5.16 19.66 -0.84
N ASP A 222 -6.32 20.34 -0.80
CA ASP A 222 -6.43 21.74 -0.40
C ASP A 222 -6.72 21.93 1.10
N GLU A 223 -7.11 20.85 1.79
CA GLU A 223 -7.48 20.85 3.21
C GLU A 223 -6.78 19.70 3.94
N PRO A 224 -5.50 19.88 4.33
CA PRO A 224 -4.72 18.78 4.88
C PRO A 224 -5.22 18.27 6.23
N ASP A 225 -6.02 19.03 6.98
CA ASP A 225 -6.64 18.56 8.22
C ASP A 225 -7.92 17.73 7.99
N SER A 226 -8.32 17.53 6.74
CA SER A 226 -9.58 16.88 6.35
C SER A 226 -9.33 15.71 5.41
N ALA A 227 -10.11 14.64 5.53
CA ALA A 227 -9.99 13.46 4.67
C ALA A 227 -11.34 12.83 4.30
N GLU A 228 -11.49 12.38 3.06
CA GLU A 228 -12.65 11.64 2.59
C GLU A 228 -12.60 10.19 3.06
N LEU A 229 -13.65 9.75 3.75
CA LEU A 229 -13.83 8.39 4.18
C LEU A 229 -14.47 7.53 3.10
N ALA A 230 -13.99 6.28 3.01
CA ALA A 230 -14.72 5.29 2.25
C ALA A 230 -14.56 3.86 2.76
N PHE A 231 -15.64 3.09 2.66
CA PHE A 231 -15.79 1.78 3.27
C PHE A 231 -16.28 0.75 2.30
N THR A 232 -15.88 -0.50 2.54
CA THR A 232 -16.32 -1.63 1.74
C THR A 232 -16.37 -2.89 2.58
N VAL A 233 -17.57 -3.46 2.77
CA VAL A 233 -17.79 -4.70 3.53
C VAL A 233 -18.45 -5.73 2.60
N GLY A 234 -17.89 -6.94 2.54
CA GLY A 234 -18.45 -8.02 1.73
C GLY A 234 -19.87 -8.35 2.18
N ASP A 235 -20.75 -8.69 1.25
CA ASP A 235 -22.18 -8.86 1.54
C ASP A 235 -22.43 -9.88 2.66
N ASP A 236 -21.72 -11.01 2.67
CA ASP A 236 -21.80 -12.06 3.71
C ASP A 236 -21.27 -11.64 5.10
N TYR A 237 -20.64 -10.46 5.18
CA TYR A 237 -20.00 -9.95 6.38
C TYR A 237 -20.68 -8.69 6.95
N GLN A 238 -21.72 -8.17 6.27
CA GLN A 238 -22.47 -7.01 6.73
C GLN A 238 -23.29 -7.31 8.00
N GLY A 239 -23.64 -6.28 8.76
CA GLY A 239 -24.43 -6.42 10.00
C GLY A 239 -23.67 -6.96 11.21
N ARG A 240 -22.37 -7.25 11.08
CA ARG A 240 -21.54 -7.89 12.14
C ARG A 240 -20.70 -6.90 12.97
N GLY A 241 -20.93 -5.60 12.80
CA GLY A 241 -20.16 -4.53 13.47
C GLY A 241 -18.81 -4.19 12.83
N ILE A 242 -18.46 -4.82 11.70
CA ILE A 242 -17.17 -4.62 11.01
C ILE A 242 -16.96 -3.15 10.59
N GLY A 243 -17.99 -2.49 10.07
CA GLY A 243 -17.89 -1.08 9.67
C GLY A 243 -17.56 -0.15 10.85
N THR A 244 -18.11 -0.42 12.04
CA THR A 244 -17.77 0.31 13.26
C THR A 244 -16.32 0.07 13.66
N LEU A 245 -15.88 -1.19 13.70
CA LEU A 245 -14.49 -1.53 14.01
C LEU A 245 -13.51 -0.78 13.08
N LEU A 246 -13.79 -0.78 11.78
CA LEU A 246 -12.96 -0.10 10.79
C LEU A 246 -12.99 1.43 10.94
N MET A 247 -14.14 2.02 11.27
CA MET A 247 -14.25 3.45 11.54
C MET A 247 -13.39 3.86 12.75
N GLU A 248 -13.44 3.09 13.84
CA GLU A 248 -12.63 3.36 15.02
C GLU A 248 -11.12 3.17 14.74
N ALA A 249 -10.76 2.15 13.95
CA ALA A 249 -9.37 1.95 13.52
C ALA A 249 -8.86 3.10 12.65
N LEU A 250 -9.69 3.64 11.75
CA LEU A 250 -9.36 4.84 10.98
C LEU A 250 -9.23 6.08 11.85
N ALA A 251 -10.09 6.25 12.87
CA ALA A 251 -9.96 7.37 13.80
C ALA A 251 -8.61 7.33 14.53
N VAL A 252 -8.16 6.17 15.01
CA VAL A 252 -6.83 6.02 15.63
C VAL A 252 -5.72 6.42 14.65
N SER A 253 -5.80 6.00 13.39
CA SER A 253 -4.82 6.39 12.37
C SER A 253 -4.86 7.87 12.02
N ALA A 254 -6.05 8.44 11.85
CA ALA A 254 -6.25 9.86 11.54
C ALA A 254 -5.64 10.78 12.61
N HIS A 255 -5.81 10.44 13.89
CA HIS A 255 -5.15 11.18 14.99
C HIS A 255 -3.62 11.10 14.91
N ALA A 256 -3.04 9.97 14.48
CA ALA A 256 -1.61 9.84 14.30
C ALA A 256 -1.09 10.68 13.11
N ASP A 257 -1.91 10.86 12.08
CA ASP A 257 -1.57 11.55 10.84
C ASP A 257 -2.07 13.03 10.81
N GLY A 258 -2.58 13.55 11.93
CA GLY A 258 -3.02 14.95 12.04
C GLY A 258 -4.28 15.30 11.23
N VAL A 259 -5.11 14.31 10.93
CA VAL A 259 -6.44 14.53 10.34
C VAL A 259 -7.43 14.79 11.46
N HIS A 260 -8.21 15.86 11.35
CA HIS A 260 -9.16 16.32 12.36
C HIS A 260 -10.62 16.23 11.91
N ARG A 261 -10.86 16.22 10.59
CA ARG A 261 -12.21 16.14 10.01
C ARG A 261 -12.29 15.01 8.99
N PHE A 262 -13.43 14.34 8.97
CA PHE A 262 -13.77 13.37 7.93
C PHE A 262 -14.94 13.88 7.11
N THR A 263 -14.82 13.75 5.78
CA THR A 263 -15.93 13.95 4.86
C THR A 263 -16.40 12.60 4.30
N ALA A 264 -17.65 12.50 3.89
CA ALA A 264 -18.13 11.31 3.19
C ALA A 264 -19.26 11.65 2.21
N SER A 265 -19.18 11.09 1.01
CA SER A 265 -20.25 11.10 0.01
C SER A 265 -20.83 9.70 -0.13
N VAL A 266 -22.13 9.53 0.11
CA VAL A 266 -22.77 8.22 0.09
C VAL A 266 -24.09 8.28 -0.68
N LEU A 267 -24.51 7.16 -1.25
CA LEU A 267 -25.88 7.05 -1.75
C LEU A 267 -26.87 7.20 -0.60
N SER A 268 -27.96 7.94 -0.81
CA SER A 268 -29.01 8.19 0.19
C SER A 268 -29.60 6.88 0.74
N GLU A 269 -29.67 5.84 -0.10
CA GLU A 269 -30.15 4.49 0.25
C GLU A 269 -29.09 3.61 0.94
N ASN A 270 -27.86 4.07 1.12
CA ASN A 270 -26.81 3.34 1.83
C ASN A 270 -26.98 3.46 3.34
N TYR A 271 -28.12 2.96 3.85
CA TYR A 271 -28.50 3.03 5.26
C TYR A 271 -27.46 2.43 6.20
N ALA A 272 -26.71 1.42 5.76
CA ALA A 272 -25.63 0.82 6.55
C ALA A 272 -24.50 1.82 6.83
N MET A 273 -24.02 2.51 5.79
CA MET A 273 -22.96 3.53 5.95
C MET A 273 -23.47 4.74 6.72
N ARG A 274 -24.70 5.18 6.44
CA ARG A 274 -25.34 6.29 7.16
C ARG A 274 -25.49 5.97 8.65
N SER A 275 -25.88 4.74 9.00
CA SER A 275 -25.99 4.30 10.39
C SER A 275 -24.66 4.32 11.13
N ILE A 276 -23.53 3.99 10.46
CA ILE A 276 -22.20 4.08 11.05
C ILE A 276 -21.86 5.55 11.34
N LEU A 277 -21.99 6.43 10.35
CA LEU A 277 -21.60 7.84 10.48
C LEU A 277 -22.52 8.62 11.43
N ASN A 278 -23.81 8.28 11.50
CA ASN A 278 -24.76 8.88 12.46
C ASN A 278 -24.34 8.66 13.91
N ARG A 279 -23.65 7.54 14.23
CA ARG A 279 -23.12 7.30 15.58
C ARG A 279 -22.08 8.36 15.98
N TYR A 280 -21.41 8.94 15.00
CA TYR A 280 -20.34 9.93 15.17
C TYR A 280 -20.81 11.33 14.77
N GLY A 281 -22.11 11.61 14.90
CA GLY A 281 -22.65 12.96 14.76
C GLY A 281 -22.92 13.41 13.33
N ALA A 282 -22.94 12.52 12.34
CA ALA A 282 -23.18 12.90 10.95
C ALA A 282 -24.51 13.63 10.75
N GLN A 283 -24.39 14.81 10.15
CA GLN A 283 -25.51 15.59 9.62
C GLN A 283 -25.45 15.53 8.10
N TRP A 284 -26.59 15.24 7.46
CA TRP A 284 -26.63 14.94 6.04
C TRP A 284 -27.14 16.12 5.22
N GLU A 285 -26.40 16.44 4.18
CA GLU A 285 -26.80 17.41 3.15
C GLU A 285 -27.02 16.67 1.83
N SER A 286 -27.92 17.19 0.99
CA SER A 286 -28.16 16.63 -0.34
C SER A 286 -27.10 17.15 -1.31
N ASP A 287 -26.46 16.25 -2.06
CA ASP A 287 -25.44 16.59 -3.05
C ASP A 287 -25.81 15.99 -4.42
N GLY A 288 -26.96 16.45 -4.95
CA GLY A 288 -27.52 15.94 -6.19
C GLY A 288 -28.37 14.66 -6.06
N PRO A 289 -28.80 14.07 -7.20
CA PRO A 289 -29.78 13.00 -7.21
C PRO A 289 -29.29 11.72 -6.51
N GLY A 290 -29.90 11.39 -5.38
CA GLY A 290 -29.64 10.14 -4.67
C GLY A 290 -28.32 10.07 -3.92
N VAL A 291 -27.59 11.19 -3.80
CA VAL A 291 -26.31 11.29 -3.08
C VAL A 291 -26.49 12.27 -1.91
N VAL A 292 -25.93 11.90 -0.77
CA VAL A 292 -25.88 12.73 0.44
C VAL A 292 -24.46 12.81 0.95
N THR A 293 -24.10 13.97 1.48
CA THR A 293 -22.78 14.25 2.02
C THR A 293 -22.85 14.58 3.50
N THR A 294 -21.72 14.43 4.18
CA THR A 294 -21.57 14.82 5.59
C THR A 294 -20.13 15.19 5.89
N VAL A 295 -19.95 16.04 6.90
CA VAL A 295 -18.67 16.32 7.54
C VAL A 295 -18.84 15.97 9.02
N ILE A 296 -17.88 15.22 9.57
CA ILE A 296 -17.82 14.90 10.99
C ILE A 296 -16.41 15.17 11.51
N ASP A 297 -16.30 15.54 12.78
CA ASP A 297 -15.01 15.54 13.45
C ASP A 297 -14.49 14.10 13.58
N VAL A 298 -13.18 13.92 13.51
CA VAL A 298 -12.56 12.63 13.81
C VAL A 298 -12.88 12.30 15.27
N PRO A 299 -13.56 11.15 15.55
CA PRO A 299 -13.99 10.82 16.90
C PRO A 299 -12.85 10.87 17.90
N HIS A 300 -13.10 11.44 19.08
CA HIS A 300 -12.04 11.56 20.07
C HIS A 300 -11.64 10.17 20.58
N LEU A 301 -10.34 9.93 20.81
CA LEU A 301 -9.84 8.58 21.17
C LEU A 301 -10.50 7.96 22.42
N ARG A 302 -11.04 8.81 23.31
CA ARG A 302 -11.77 8.39 24.52
C ARG A 302 -13.20 7.92 24.26
N GLU A 303 -13.77 8.24 23.11
CA GLU A 303 -15.15 7.90 22.71
C GLU A 303 -15.21 6.56 21.95
N LEU A 304 -14.05 6.01 21.56
CA LEU A 304 -13.96 4.75 20.85
C LEU A 304 -14.30 3.58 21.77
N SER A 305 -15.01 2.58 21.24
CA SER A 305 -15.38 1.36 21.97
C SER A 305 -14.30 0.25 21.95
N LEU A 306 -13.09 0.58 21.47
CA LEU A 306 -11.95 -0.33 21.41
C LEU A 306 -11.43 -0.69 22.80
N SER A 307 -11.04 -1.96 22.99
CA SER A 307 -10.29 -2.35 24.19
C SER A 307 -8.92 -1.65 24.21
N SER A 308 -8.38 -1.39 25.40
CA SER A 308 -7.05 -0.74 25.51
C SER A 308 -5.94 -1.54 24.82
N GLN A 309 -6.06 -2.88 24.78
CA GLN A 309 -5.13 -3.74 24.06
C GLN A 309 -5.23 -3.52 22.55
N LEU A 310 -6.44 -3.56 21.98
CA LEU A 310 -6.65 -3.40 20.54
C LEU A 310 -6.27 -1.99 20.08
N PHE A 311 -6.63 -0.96 20.86
CA PHE A 311 -6.20 0.42 20.60
C PHE A 311 -4.67 0.53 20.48
N ARG A 312 -3.91 -0.05 21.43
CA ARG A 312 -2.44 -0.03 21.38
C ARG A 312 -1.90 -0.76 20.15
N GLN A 313 -2.47 -1.92 19.81
CA GLN A 313 -2.04 -2.69 18.64
C GLN A 313 -2.29 -1.92 17.34
N ILE A 314 -3.45 -1.27 17.19
CA ILE A 314 -3.76 -0.42 16.04
C ILE A 314 -2.80 0.75 15.97
N HIS A 315 -2.59 1.47 17.08
CA HIS A 315 -1.68 2.61 17.12
C HIS A 315 -0.24 2.23 16.74
N VAL A 316 0.28 1.11 17.26
CA VAL A 316 1.61 0.60 16.89
C VAL A 316 1.66 0.24 15.41
N ALA A 317 0.67 -0.48 14.89
CA ALA A 317 0.64 -0.86 13.49
C ALA A 317 0.52 0.35 12.54
N THR A 318 -0.26 1.39 12.90
CA THR A 318 -0.29 2.66 12.17
C THR A 318 1.11 3.27 12.14
N ARG A 319 1.74 3.46 13.31
CA ARG A 319 3.06 4.09 13.40
C ARG A 319 4.13 3.30 12.64
N GLN A 320 4.13 1.98 12.73
CA GLN A 320 5.06 1.13 11.98
C GLN A 320 4.94 1.35 10.49
N VAL A 321 3.72 1.36 9.95
CA VAL A 321 3.50 1.54 8.51
C VAL A 321 3.82 2.98 8.08
N VAL A 322 3.46 3.99 8.86
CA VAL A 322 3.83 5.39 8.58
C VAL A 322 5.35 5.57 8.61
N GLN A 323 6.04 5.15 9.67
CA GLN A 323 7.49 5.31 9.82
C GLN A 323 8.32 4.46 8.86
N THR A 324 7.76 3.34 8.40
CA THR A 324 8.44 2.49 7.42
C THR A 324 8.31 3.02 6.00
N LEU A 325 7.29 3.84 5.72
CA LEU A 325 6.86 4.15 4.36
C LEU A 325 6.77 5.66 4.03
N CYS A 326 6.99 6.52 5.01
CA CYS A 326 7.13 7.97 4.92
C CYS A 326 8.51 8.39 5.43
#